data_AF-A3IUA0-F1
#
_entry.id   AF-A3IUA0-F1
#
_cell.length_a   1.000
_cell.length_b   1.000
_cell.length_c   1.000
_cell.angle_alpha   90.00
_cell.angle_beta   90.00
_cell.angle_gamma   90.00
#
_symmetry.space_group_name_H-M   'P 1'
#
loop_
_entity.id
_entity.type
_entity.pdbx_description
1 polymer ?
#
loop_
_entity_poly.entity_id
_entity_poly.type
_entity_poly.pdbx_seq_one_letter_code
_entity_poly.pdbx_strand_id
1 'polypeptide(L)'
;MSSIDNMIETDENNNMTNLYETDFIKWTIKQAQALNDHNIKALDWNNLKEEIEDLGKEQINAVHSFLKQIIIHRLKLDYTNEILSRGHWIDEIDDFQDEIERRLTKTLLNKINLEPEYERAKRKVLKSYKINLPDQCPYTFEDLMTRLPGN
;
A
#
# COMPACT_ATOMS: atom_id res chain seq x y z
N MET A 1 -30.18 26.03 21.53
CA MET A 1 -30.28 24.58 21.25
C MET A 1 -30.87 23.89 22.45
N SER A 2 -31.84 23.00 22.23
CA SER A 2 -32.57 22.27 23.28
C SER A 2 -31.77 21.04 23.76
N SER A 3 -31.93 20.63 25.01
CA SER A 3 -31.34 19.39 25.56
C SER A 3 -31.74 18.13 24.78
N ILE A 4 -32.86 18.17 24.05
CA ILE A 4 -33.35 17.07 23.21
C ILE A 4 -32.54 16.97 21.91
N ASP A 5 -32.14 18.11 21.32
CA ASP A 5 -31.38 18.13 20.07
C ASP A 5 -30.00 17.48 20.24
N ASN A 6 -29.34 17.72 21.38
CA ASN A 6 -28.07 17.11 21.71
C ASN A 6 -28.16 15.59 21.93
N MET A 7 -29.29 15.09 22.43
CA MET A 7 -29.47 13.67 22.73
C MET A 7 -29.72 12.84 21.46
N ILE A 8 -30.41 13.43 20.47
CA ILE A 8 -30.62 12.82 19.16
C ILE A 8 -29.30 12.79 18.35
N GLU A 9 -28.50 13.85 18.42
CA GLU A 9 -27.18 13.89 17.74
C GLU A 9 -26.20 12.84 18.28
N THR A 10 -26.29 12.49 19.57
CA THR A 10 -25.45 11.42 20.15
C THR A 10 -25.91 10.01 19.76
N ASP A 11 -27.22 9.77 19.58
CA ASP A 11 -27.75 8.47 19.21
C ASP A 11 -27.53 8.13 17.73
N GLU A 12 -27.65 9.10 16.83
CA GLU A 12 -27.37 8.88 15.40
C GLU A 12 -25.88 8.58 15.14
N ASN A 13 -24.98 9.29 15.82
CA ASN A 13 -23.54 9.01 15.74
C ASN A 13 -23.17 7.64 16.32
N ASN A 14 -23.72 7.27 17.48
CA ASN A 14 -23.46 5.93 18.05
C ASN A 14 -23.98 4.80 17.15
N ASN A 15 -25.10 5.00 16.46
CA ASN A 15 -25.63 4.04 15.51
C ASN A 15 -24.73 3.90 14.28
N MET A 16 -24.11 5.00 13.81
CA MET A 16 -23.13 4.95 12.72
C MET A 16 -21.85 4.25 13.12
N THR A 17 -21.31 4.51 14.32
CA THR A 17 -20.14 3.79 14.84
C THR A 17 -20.43 2.29 15.00
N ASN A 18 -21.62 1.91 15.47
CA ASN A 18 -21.99 0.48 15.52
C ASN A 18 -22.08 -0.14 14.13
N LEU A 19 -22.58 0.60 13.14
CA LEU A 19 -22.65 0.12 11.75
C LEU A 19 -21.25 -0.05 11.13
N TYR A 20 -20.29 0.81 11.47
CA TYR A 20 -18.89 0.67 11.06
C TYR A 20 -18.34 -0.71 11.46
N GLU A 21 -18.55 -1.10 12.72
CA GLU A 21 -18.04 -2.36 13.27
C GLU A 21 -18.78 -3.59 12.74
N THR A 22 -20.07 -3.47 12.45
CA THR A 22 -20.95 -4.62 12.13
C THR A 22 -21.20 -4.82 10.64
N ASP A 23 -21.13 -3.76 9.83
CA ASP A 23 -21.37 -3.77 8.38
C ASP A 23 -20.65 -2.59 7.71
N PHE A 24 -19.32 -2.69 7.64
CA PHE A 24 -18.44 -1.67 7.07
C PHE A 24 -18.86 -1.23 5.66
N ILE A 25 -19.24 -2.17 4.78
CA ILE A 25 -19.66 -1.83 3.41
C ILE A 25 -20.89 -0.92 3.44
N LYS A 26 -21.91 -1.27 4.23
CA LYS A 26 -23.09 -0.43 4.37
C LYS A 26 -22.79 0.92 5.03
N TRP A 27 -21.87 0.95 5.98
CA TRP A 27 -21.36 2.20 6.55
C TRP A 27 -20.75 3.09 5.47
N THR A 28 -19.84 2.58 4.61
CA THR A 28 -19.20 3.39 3.55
C THR A 28 -20.22 4.00 2.58
N ILE A 29 -21.22 3.22 2.16
CA ILE A 29 -22.28 3.69 1.25
C ILE A 29 -23.07 4.83 1.90
N LYS A 30 -23.45 4.68 3.18
CA LYS A 30 -24.19 5.71 3.91
C LYS A 30 -23.38 6.98 4.10
N GLN A 31 -22.09 6.86 4.42
CA GLN A 31 -21.22 8.02 4.59
C GLN A 31 -20.99 8.76 3.27
N ALA A 32 -20.79 8.03 2.16
CA ALA A 32 -20.70 8.63 0.83
C ALA A 32 -21.99 9.37 0.44
N GLN A 33 -23.15 8.80 0.77
CA GLN A 33 -24.43 9.45 0.53
C GLN A 33 -24.61 10.71 1.41
N ALA A 34 -24.25 10.64 2.69
CA ALA A 34 -24.31 11.80 3.59
C ALA A 34 -23.42 12.96 3.11
N LEU A 35 -22.24 12.65 2.56
CA LEU A 35 -21.36 13.64 1.93
C LEU A 35 -22.03 14.28 0.69
N ASN A 36 -22.59 13.46 -0.21
CA ASN A 36 -23.28 13.93 -1.40
C ASN A 36 -24.45 14.86 -1.06
N ASP A 37 -25.24 14.48 -0.05
CA ASP A 37 -26.43 15.21 0.38
C ASP A 37 -26.08 16.40 1.31
N HIS A 38 -24.79 16.63 1.58
CA HIS A 38 -24.28 17.64 2.51
C HIS A 38 -24.88 17.52 3.92
N ASN A 39 -25.28 16.30 4.32
CA ASN A 39 -25.87 16.02 5.62
C ASN A 39 -24.78 15.81 6.67
N ILE A 40 -24.22 16.92 7.17
CA ILE A 40 -23.13 16.93 8.16
C ILE A 40 -23.43 16.21 9.47
N LYS A 41 -24.72 16.03 9.81
CA LYS A 41 -25.14 15.39 11.06
C LYS A 41 -25.02 13.87 11.02
N ALA A 42 -25.11 13.28 9.83
CA ALA A 42 -24.99 11.85 9.62
C ALA A 42 -23.53 11.38 9.40
N LEU A 43 -22.57 12.31 9.43
CA LEU A 43 -21.16 12.00 9.22
C LEU A 43 -20.50 11.52 10.51
N ASP A 44 -19.94 10.32 10.44
CA ASP A 44 -19.14 9.70 11.48
C ASP A 44 -17.69 10.19 11.38
N TRP A 45 -17.45 11.40 11.91
CA TRP A 45 -16.19 12.12 11.72
C TRP A 45 -14.94 11.40 12.22
N ASN A 46 -15.06 10.61 13.29
CA ASN A 46 -13.91 9.90 13.86
C ASN A 46 -13.47 8.78 12.92
N ASN A 47 -14.40 7.92 12.53
CA ASN A 47 -14.11 6.81 11.61
C ASN A 47 -13.75 7.34 10.22
N LEU A 48 -14.42 8.39 9.71
CA LEU A 48 -14.05 9.02 8.44
C LEU A 48 -12.61 9.56 8.43
N LYS A 49 -12.18 10.20 9.52
CA LYS A 49 -10.81 10.69 9.65
C LYS A 49 -9.82 9.53 9.60
N GLU A 50 -10.08 8.46 10.36
CA GLU A 50 -9.23 7.27 10.40
C GLU A 50 -9.11 6.64 9.02
N GLU A 51 -10.23 6.40 8.33
CA GLU A 51 -10.23 5.83 6.98
C GLU A 51 -9.46 6.68 5.95
N ILE A 52 -9.53 8.01 6.05
CA ILE A 52 -8.75 8.91 5.18
C ILE A 52 -7.25 8.84 5.50
N GLU A 53 -6.89 8.80 6.78
CA GLU A 53 -5.49 8.65 7.19
C GLU A 53 -4.92 7.30 6.75
N ASP A 54 -5.73 6.24 6.87
CA ASP A 54 -5.34 4.88 6.51
C ASP A 54 -5.25 4.69 5.00
N LEU A 55 -6.16 5.26 4.21
CA LEU A 55 -6.05 5.28 2.75
C LEU A 55 -4.69 5.84 2.29
N GLY A 56 -4.22 6.92 2.92
CA GLY A 56 -2.91 7.49 2.64
C GLY A 56 -1.75 6.55 2.98
N LYS A 57 -1.84 5.83 4.11
CA LYS A 57 -0.83 4.85 4.55
C LYS A 57 -0.82 3.62 3.65
N GLU A 58 -1.99 3.13 3.24
CA GLU A 58 -2.12 1.96 2.38
C GLU A 58 -1.47 2.18 1.01
N GLN A 59 -1.64 3.36 0.42
CA GLN A 59 -0.99 3.70 -0.85
C GLN A 59 0.54 3.67 -0.73
N ILE A 60 1.10 4.18 0.38
CA ILE A 60 2.53 4.10 0.68
C ILE A 60 2.96 2.64 0.84
N ASN A 61 2.26 1.89 1.69
CA ASN A 61 2.56 0.49 1.99
C ASN A 61 2.48 -0.42 0.77
N ALA A 62 1.58 -0.13 -0.17
CA ALA A 62 1.48 -0.84 -1.45
C ALA A 62 2.76 -0.64 -2.28
N VAL A 63 3.23 0.60 -2.45
CA VAL A 63 4.48 0.88 -3.18
C VAL A 63 5.69 0.21 -2.53
N HIS A 64 5.84 0.29 -1.20
CA HIS A 64 6.90 -0.44 -0.50
C HIS A 64 6.81 -1.96 -0.70
N SER A 65 5.59 -2.50 -0.74
CA SER A 65 5.38 -3.93 -0.97
C SER A 65 5.79 -4.36 -2.37
N PHE A 66 5.46 -3.58 -3.40
CA PHE A 66 5.89 -3.83 -4.78
C PHE A 66 7.41 -3.68 -4.94
N LEU A 67 8.01 -2.62 -4.38
CA LEU A 67 9.47 -2.44 -4.38
C LEU A 67 10.20 -3.63 -3.77
N LYS A 68 9.71 -4.15 -2.63
CA LYS A 68 10.27 -5.37 -2.03
C LYS A 68 10.21 -6.57 -3.00
N GLN A 69 9.11 -6.75 -3.73
CA GLN A 69 9.03 -7.85 -4.72
C GLN A 69 10.00 -7.64 -5.87
N ILE A 70 10.09 -6.43 -6.42
CA ILE A 70 11.08 -6.10 -7.46
C ILE A 70 12.49 -6.43 -6.95
N ILE A 71 12.85 -6.00 -5.73
CA ILE A 71 14.15 -6.30 -5.14
C ILE A 71 14.37 -7.82 -5.01
N ILE A 72 13.36 -8.61 -4.63
CA ILE A 72 13.46 -10.07 -4.57
C ILE A 72 13.85 -10.64 -5.95
N HIS A 73 13.17 -10.21 -7.02
CA HIS A 73 13.44 -10.70 -8.37
C HIS A 73 14.77 -10.19 -8.91
N ARG A 74 15.14 -8.93 -8.65
CA ARG A 74 16.45 -8.37 -8.96
C ARG A 74 17.58 -9.15 -8.30
N LEU A 75 17.47 -9.46 -7.01
CA LEU A 75 18.48 -10.26 -6.32
C LEU A 75 18.62 -11.67 -6.91
N LYS A 76 17.51 -12.30 -7.29
CA LYS A 76 17.56 -13.59 -7.98
C LYS A 76 18.23 -13.49 -9.35
N LEU A 77 17.88 -12.47 -10.13
CA LEU A 77 18.45 -12.25 -11.46
C LEU A 77 19.95 -11.93 -11.41
N ASP A 78 20.39 -11.15 -10.44
CA ASP A 78 21.75 -10.63 -10.37
C ASP A 78 22.72 -11.58 -9.65
N TYR A 79 22.23 -12.42 -8.73
CA TYR A 79 23.08 -13.25 -7.86
C TYR A 79 22.84 -14.76 -7.98
N THR A 80 21.96 -15.20 -8.88
CA THR A 80 21.74 -16.63 -9.14
C THR A 80 21.91 -16.97 -10.63
N ASN A 81 22.17 -18.24 -10.90
CA ASN A 81 22.35 -18.77 -12.26
C ASN A 81 21.10 -19.51 -12.78
N GLU A 82 19.90 -19.24 -12.26
CA GLU A 82 18.66 -19.89 -12.71
C GLU A 82 18.20 -19.31 -14.05
N ILE A 83 18.48 -20.01 -15.15
CA ILE A 83 18.19 -19.54 -16.51
C ILE A 83 16.69 -19.63 -16.84
N LEU A 84 16.03 -20.74 -16.47
CA LEU A 84 14.65 -21.04 -16.88
C LEU A 84 13.63 -20.07 -16.28
N SER A 85 13.92 -19.48 -15.12
CA SER A 85 12.99 -18.60 -14.39
C SER A 85 13.21 -17.12 -14.68
N ARG A 86 14.27 -16.74 -15.41
CA ARG A 86 14.61 -15.32 -15.63
C ARG A 86 13.50 -14.55 -16.33
N GLY A 87 12.95 -15.11 -17.42
CA GLY A 87 11.88 -14.45 -18.19
C GLY A 87 10.68 -14.15 -17.31
N HIS A 88 10.17 -15.15 -16.59
CA HIS A 88 9.05 -14.98 -15.66
C HIS A 88 9.33 -13.93 -14.58
N TRP A 89 10.54 -13.87 -14.02
CA TRP A 89 10.86 -12.84 -13.03
C TRP A 89 10.96 -11.43 -13.61
N ILE A 90 11.37 -11.30 -14.87
CA ILE A 90 11.35 -10.02 -15.58
C ILE A 90 9.90 -9.59 -15.80
N ASP A 91 9.04 -10.49 -16.25
CA ASP A 91 7.60 -10.22 -16.41
C ASP A 91 6.96 -9.78 -15.08
N GLU A 92 7.25 -10.48 -13.97
CA GLU A 92 6.75 -10.08 -12.64
C GLU A 92 7.31 -8.71 -12.18
N ILE A 93 8.58 -8.40 -12.50
CA ILE A 93 9.14 -7.07 -12.24
C ILE A 93 8.33 -6.01 -13.00
N ASP A 94 8.03 -6.27 -14.28
CA ASP A 94 7.31 -5.32 -15.12
C ASP A 94 5.89 -5.05 -14.58
N ASP A 95 5.18 -6.10 -14.16
CA ASP A 95 3.87 -5.98 -13.52
C ASP A 95 3.92 -5.15 -12.23
N PHE A 96 4.94 -5.35 -11.40
CA PHE A 96 5.10 -4.59 -10.15
C PHE A 96 5.50 -3.13 -10.42
N GLN A 97 6.30 -2.86 -11.44
CA GLN A 97 6.64 -1.51 -11.86
C GLN A 97 5.40 -0.76 -12.36
N ASP A 98 4.53 -1.40 -13.15
CA ASP A 98 3.24 -0.83 -13.58
C ASP A 98 2.35 -0.45 -12.39
N GLU A 99 2.27 -1.32 -11.37
CA GLU A 99 1.49 -1.03 -10.17
C GLU A 99 2.06 0.13 -9.34
N ILE A 100 3.40 0.29 -9.31
CA ILE A 100 4.07 1.44 -8.71
C ILE A 100 3.75 2.70 -9.50
N GLU A 101 3.91 2.69 -10.83
CA GLU A 101 3.65 3.85 -11.70
C GLU A 101 2.21 4.38 -11.53
N ARG A 102 1.23 3.48 -11.37
CA ARG A 102 -0.18 3.86 -11.11
C ARG A 102 -0.40 4.59 -9.78
N ARG A 103 0.47 4.39 -8.79
CA ARG A 103 0.32 4.94 -7.42
C ARG A 103 1.33 6.04 -7.09
N LEU A 104 2.42 6.11 -7.85
CA LEU A 104 3.52 6.99 -7.52
C LEU A 104 3.14 8.46 -7.72
N THR A 105 3.43 9.25 -6.70
CA THR A 105 3.37 10.71 -6.76
C THR A 105 4.73 11.28 -6.38
N LYS A 106 5.00 12.54 -6.72
CA LYS A 106 6.25 13.21 -6.34
C LYS A 106 6.46 13.23 -4.82
N THR A 107 5.39 13.44 -4.06
CA THR A 107 5.44 13.41 -2.59
C THR A 107 5.74 12.02 -2.06
N LEU A 108 5.16 10.99 -2.68
CA LEU A 108 5.41 9.59 -2.29
C LEU A 108 6.85 9.18 -2.58
N LEU A 109 7.38 9.56 -3.75
CA LEU A 109 8.76 9.28 -4.14
C LEU A 109 9.77 9.78 -3.09
N ASN A 110 9.55 10.98 -2.53
CA ASN A 110 10.39 11.54 -1.47
C ASN A 110 10.32 10.78 -0.14
N LYS A 111 9.30 9.93 0.06
CA LYS A 111 9.12 9.11 1.27
C LYS A 111 9.67 7.69 1.10
N ILE A 112 10.09 7.30 -0.10
CA ILE A 112 10.60 5.96 -0.35
C ILE A 112 11.95 5.80 0.35
N ASN A 113 12.03 4.74 1.16
CA ASN A 113 13.26 4.24 1.74
C ASN A 113 13.40 2.77 1.33
N LEU A 114 14.47 2.42 0.63
CA LEU A 114 14.66 1.07 0.10
C LEU A 114 15.31 0.11 1.11
N GLU A 115 15.97 0.63 2.14
CA GLU A 115 16.77 -0.21 3.04
C GLU A 115 15.93 -1.24 3.82
N PRO A 116 14.78 -0.88 4.41
CA PRO A 116 13.94 -1.88 5.10
C PRO A 116 13.36 -2.92 4.14
N GLU A 117 13.04 -2.52 2.92
CA GLU A 117 12.48 -3.35 1.86
C GLU A 117 13.53 -4.32 1.33
N TYR A 118 14.76 -3.85 1.17
CA TYR A 118 15.92 -4.66 0.86
C TYR A 118 16.17 -5.71 1.93
N GLU A 119 16.20 -5.34 3.20
CA GLU A 119 16.41 -6.28 4.30
C GLU A 119 15.32 -7.38 4.36
N ARG A 120 14.07 -7.01 4.09
CA ARG A 120 12.96 -7.96 3.97
C ARG A 120 13.12 -8.88 2.76
N ALA A 121 13.53 -8.34 1.62
CA ALA A 121 13.77 -9.09 0.38
C ALA A 121 14.95 -10.06 0.54
N LYS A 122 16.09 -9.58 1.05
CA LYS A 122 17.31 -10.35 1.37
C LYS A 122 16.98 -11.56 2.25
N ARG A 123 16.23 -11.36 3.34
CA ARG A 123 15.77 -12.47 4.21
C ARG A 123 14.94 -13.51 3.45
N LYS A 124 14.12 -13.11 2.48
CA LYS A 124 13.30 -14.03 1.69
C LYS A 124 14.16 -14.83 0.70
N VAL A 125 15.08 -14.17 0.01
CA VAL A 125 15.96 -14.81 -0.98
C VAL A 125 16.91 -15.79 -0.31
N LEU A 126 17.55 -15.41 0.81
CA LEU A 126 18.50 -16.28 1.53
C LEU A 126 17.86 -17.54 2.14
N LYS A 127 16.53 -17.61 2.26
CA LYS A 127 15.84 -18.86 2.64
C LYS A 127 15.86 -19.91 1.53
N SER A 128 15.85 -19.48 0.28
CA SER A 128 15.74 -20.36 -0.89
C SER A 128 17.09 -20.57 -1.59
N TYR A 129 17.99 -19.60 -1.50
CA TYR A 129 19.25 -19.58 -2.23
C TYR A 129 20.45 -19.48 -1.29
N LYS A 130 21.45 -20.34 -1.50
CA LYS A 130 22.73 -20.30 -0.78
C LYS A 130 23.70 -19.38 -1.53
N ILE A 131 23.47 -18.08 -1.42
CA ILE A 131 24.23 -17.03 -2.12
C ILE A 131 24.70 -15.96 -1.12
N ASN A 132 25.73 -15.21 -1.49
CA ASN A 132 26.19 -14.04 -0.74
C ASN A 132 25.55 -12.78 -1.33
N LEU A 133 24.92 -11.98 -0.49
CA LEU A 133 24.28 -10.72 -0.86
C LEU A 133 24.93 -9.56 -0.10
N PRO A 134 24.97 -8.34 -0.69
CA PRO A 134 25.54 -7.16 -0.03
C PRO A 134 24.90 -6.83 1.32
N ASP A 135 25.63 -6.15 2.20
CA ASP A 135 25.11 -5.71 3.50
C ASP A 135 24.20 -4.49 3.42
N GLN A 136 24.34 -3.67 2.37
CA GLN A 136 23.48 -2.53 2.08
C GLN A 136 22.73 -2.76 0.77
N CYS A 137 21.59 -2.09 0.59
CA CYS A 137 20.84 -2.18 -0.67
C CYS A 137 21.70 -1.74 -1.86
N PRO A 138 21.95 -2.62 -2.86
CA PRO A 138 22.78 -2.28 -4.02
C PRO A 138 22.01 -1.51 -5.10
N TYR A 139 20.70 -1.30 -4.93
CA TYR A 139 19.83 -0.69 -5.92
C TYR A 139 19.37 0.69 -5.49
N THR A 140 19.35 1.61 -6.44
CA THR A 140 18.60 2.86 -6.34
C THR A 140 17.15 2.66 -6.80
N PHE A 141 16.27 3.62 -6.53
CA PHE A 141 14.91 3.58 -7.06
C PHE A 141 14.90 3.58 -8.59
N GLU A 142 15.80 4.33 -9.22
CA GLU A 142 15.94 4.39 -10.68
C GLU A 142 16.36 3.02 -11.27
N ASP A 143 17.29 2.32 -10.62
CA ASP A 143 17.68 0.96 -11.02
C ASP A 143 16.49 0.00 -10.96
N LEU A 144 15.66 0.12 -9.92
CA LEU A 144 14.49 -0.74 -9.72
C LEU A 144 13.34 -0.44 -10.68
N MET A 145 13.27 0.78 -11.23
CA MET A 145 12.23 1.19 -12.19
C MET A 145 12.70 1.13 -13.65
N THR A 146 13.98 0.86 -13.89
CA THR A 146 14.49 0.66 -15.25
C THR A 146 13.99 -0.68 -15.80
N ARG A 147 13.30 -0.63 -16.95
CA ARG A 147 12.78 -1.82 -17.64
C ARG A 147 13.94 -2.70 -18.12
N LEU A 148 13.89 -3.98 -17.76
CA LEU A 148 14.88 -4.96 -18.21
C LEU A 148 14.55 -5.40 -19.64
N PRO A 149 15.54 -5.71 -20.47
CA PRO A 149 15.28 -6.25 -21.81
C PRO A 149 14.54 -7.58 -21.67
N GLY A 150 13.45 -7.73 -22.44
CA GLY A 150 12.80 -9.02 -22.63
C GLY A 150 13.75 -10.01 -23.31
N ASN A 151 13.59 -11.30 -22.98
CA ASN A 151 14.30 -12.39 -23.66
C ASN A 151 13.87 -12.56 -25.11
#